data_AF-A0AAE3RNL3-F1
#
_entry.id   AF-A0AAE3RNL3-F1
#
_cell.length_a   1.000
_cell.length_b   1.000
_cell.length_c   1.000
_cell.angle_alpha   90.00
_cell.angle_beta   90.00
_cell.angle_gamma   90.00
#
_symmetry.space_group_name_H-M   'P 1'
#
loop_
_entity.id
_entity.type
_entity.pdbx_description
1 polymer ?
#
loop_
_entity_poly.entity_id
_entity_poly.type
_entity_poly.pdbx_seq_one_letter_code
_entity_poly.pdbx_strand_id
1 'polypeptide(L)' 'MNEEIRVKLCAITSQRAIAQGLGVTPQAVNQWFAKSVIPARFVLKLCEFVGWAITPHQVRPDLYPSELDGMPRAAEV' A
#
# COMPACT_ATOMS: atom_id res chain seq x y z
N MET A 1 3.45 -2.55 -10.30
CA MET A 1 3.95 -2.59 -8.90
C MET A 1 5.36 -3.13 -8.95
N ASN A 2 6.30 -2.43 -8.32
CA ASN A 2 7.70 -2.81 -8.32
C ASN A 2 7.92 -4.09 -7.50
N GLU A 3 8.87 -4.94 -7.91
CA GLU A 3 9.17 -6.19 -7.19
C GLU A 3 9.64 -5.92 -5.75
N GLU A 4 10.43 -4.87 -5.57
CA GLU A 4 10.88 -4.39 -4.26
C GLU A 4 9.72 -4.10 -3.29
N ILE A 5 8.61 -3.55 -3.81
CA ILE A 5 7.43 -3.22 -2.99
C ILE A 5 6.75 -4.49 -2.48
N ARG A 6 6.69 -5.54 -3.32
CA ARG A 6 6.15 -6.84 -2.91
C ARG A 6 7.01 -7.47 -1.83
N VAL A 7 8.33 -7.45 -2.01
CA VAL A 7 9.28 -7.98 -1.03
C VAL A 7 9.15 -7.23 0.30
N LYS A 8 9.12 -5.89 0.27
CA LYS A 8 8.90 -5.07 1.47
C LYS A 8 7.56 -5.38 2.16
N LEU A 9 6.47 -5.46 1.40
CA LEU A 9 5.16 -5.81 1.95
C LEU A 9 5.18 -7.18 2.64
N CYS A 10 5.79 -8.20 2.01
CA CYS A 10 5.93 -9.53 2.58
C CYS A 10 6.86 -9.59 3.80
N ALA A 11 7.84 -8.68 3.91
CA ALA A 11 8.73 -8.59 5.07
C ALA A 11 8.05 -7.92 6.28
N ILE A 12 7.18 -6.94 6.05
CA ILE A 12 6.48 -6.20 7.10
C ILE A 12 5.22 -6.94 7.55
N THR A 13 4.47 -7.53 6.62
CA THR A 13 3.16 -8.12 6.89
C THR A 13 2.81 -9.24 5.91
N SER A 14 1.67 -9.92 6.12
CA SER A 14 1.18 -10.96 5.20
C SER A 14 -0.01 -10.47 4.39
N GLN A 15 -0.25 -11.06 3.21
CA GLN A 15 -1.43 -10.73 2.39
C GLN A 15 -2.76 -10.95 3.15
N ARG A 16 -2.80 -11.92 4.08
CA ARG A 16 -3.97 -12.16 4.94
C ARG A 16 -4.14 -11.05 5.97
N ALA A 17 -3.04 -10.60 6.59
CA ALA A 17 -3.07 -9.48 7.54
C ALA A 17 -3.46 -8.17 6.85
N ILE A 18 -2.97 -7.92 5.62
CA ILE A 18 -3.43 -6.80 4.78
C ILE A 18 -4.93 -6.90 4.53
N ALA A 19 -5.43 -8.08 4.16
CA ALA A 19 -6.85 -8.27 3.89
C ALA A 19 -7.71 -7.94 5.13
N GLN A 20 -7.31 -8.44 6.31
CA GLN A 20 -7.98 -8.15 7.57
C GLN A 20 -7.89 -6.67 7.96
N GLY A 21 -6.70 -6.07 7.88
CA GLY A 21 -6.48 -4.67 8.25
C GLY A 21 -7.22 -3.68 7.35
N LEU A 22 -7.36 -3.99 6.07
CA LEU A 22 -8.07 -3.14 5.10
C LEU A 22 -9.57 -3.48 4.98
N GLY A 23 -10.06 -4.52 5.68
CA GLY A 23 -11.44 -4.98 5.59
C GLY A 23 -11.83 -5.50 4.21
N VAL A 24 -10.89 -6.13 3.50
CA VAL A 24 -11.10 -6.71 2.16
C VAL A 24 -10.92 -8.22 2.19
N THR A 25 -11.36 -8.90 1.13
CA THR A 25 -11.15 -10.35 1.02
C THR A 25 -9.69 -10.68 0.66
N PRO A 26 -9.14 -11.81 1.13
CA PRO A 26 -7.80 -12.25 0.71
C PRO A 26 -7.66 -12.42 -0.82
N GLN A 27 -8.76 -12.77 -1.49
CA GLN A 27 -8.82 -12.87 -2.95
C GLN A 27 -8.60 -11.52 -3.63
N ALA A 28 -9.15 -10.43 -3.08
CA ALA A 28 -8.91 -9.09 -3.59
C ALA A 28 -7.42 -8.72 -3.49
N VAL A 29 -6.79 -9.00 -2.35
CA VAL A 29 -5.35 -8.78 -2.16
C VAL A 29 -4.54 -9.62 -3.15
N ASN A 30 -4.82 -10.92 -3.27
CA ASN A 30 -4.18 -11.79 -4.26
C ASN A 30 -4.29 -11.22 -5.68
N GLN A 31 -5.46 -10.66 -6.05
CA GLN A 31 -5.66 -10.04 -7.36
C GLN A 31 -4.78 -8.80 -7.55
N TRP A 32 -4.57 -7.98 -6.50
CA TRP A 32 -3.67 -6.82 -6.57
C TRP A 32 -2.23 -7.24 -6.81
N PHE A 33 -1.77 -8.30 -6.15
CA PHE A 33 -0.44 -8.86 -6.35
C PHE A 33 -0.29 -9.54 -7.71
N ALA A 34 -1.31 -10.24 -8.19
CA ALA A 34 -1.30 -10.87 -9.52
C ALA A 34 -1.29 -9.83 -10.66
N LYS A 35 -2.10 -8.77 -10.53
CA LYS A 35 -2.15 -7.67 -11.50
C LYS A 35 -1.06 -6.64 -11.30
N SER A 36 -0.24 -6.77 -10.26
CA SER A 36 0.76 -5.78 -9.85
C SER A 36 0.19 -4.35 -9.76
N VAL A 37 -1.06 -4.21 -9.33
CA VAL A 37 -1.77 -2.92 -9.23
C VAL A 37 -2.63 -2.92 -7.97
N ILE A 38 -2.40 -1.90 -7.13
CA ILE A 38 -3.24 -1.60 -5.97
C ILE A 38 -4.24 -0.50 -6.36
N PRO A 39 -5.56 -0.67 -6.08
CA PRO A 39 -6.55 0.36 -6.36
C PRO A 39 -6.30 1.63 -5.53
N ALA A 40 -6.49 2.80 -6.13
CA ALA A 40 -6.20 4.11 -5.52
C ALA A 40 -6.78 4.26 -4.10
N ARG A 41 -8.04 3.83 -3.91
CA ARG A 41 -8.75 3.91 -2.62
C ARG A 41 -8.12 3.11 -1.47
N PHE A 42 -7.26 2.14 -1.78
CA PHE A 42 -6.57 1.30 -0.80
C PHE A 42 -5.09 1.67 -0.64
N VAL A 43 -4.53 2.52 -1.50
CA VAL A 43 -3.12 2.92 -1.42
C VAL A 43 -2.83 3.59 -0.07
N LEU A 44 -3.59 4.63 0.27
CA LEU A 44 -3.40 5.36 1.53
C LEU A 44 -3.61 4.46 2.75
N LYS A 45 -4.69 3.66 2.76
CA LYS A 45 -4.97 2.70 3.85
C LYS A 45 -3.86 1.67 4.02
N LEU A 46 -3.29 1.19 2.92
CA LEU A 46 -2.16 0.25 2.97
C LEU A 46 -0.92 0.92 3.53
N CYS A 47 -0.58 2.12 3.04
CA CYS A 47 0.57 2.90 3.51
C CYS A 47 0.46 3.17 5.02
N GLU A 48 -0.70 3.62 5.48
CA GLU A 48 -1.00 3.83 6.90
C GLU A 48 -0.89 2.52 7.71
N PHE A 49 -1.48 1.42 7.21
CA PHE A 49 -1.44 0.11 7.87
C PHE A 49 -0.02 -0.42 8.07
N VAL A 50 0.89 -0.17 7.11
CA VAL A 50 2.31 -0.55 7.22
C VAL A 50 3.17 0.52 7.90
N GLY A 51 2.55 1.51 8.55
CA GLY A 51 3.26 2.57 9.27
C GLY A 51 4.10 3.46 8.37
N TRP A 52 3.63 3.74 7.16
CA TRP A 52 4.28 4.58 6.15
C TRP A 52 5.67 4.10 5.71
N ALA A 53 6.02 2.83 5.98
CA ALA A 53 7.23 2.19 5.47
C ALA A 53 7.27 2.10 3.93
N ILE A 54 6.10 2.24 3.29
CA ILE A 54 5.93 2.34 1.84
C ILE A 54 5.06 3.56 1.56
N THR A 55 5.48 4.42 0.63
CA THR A 55 4.75 5.65 0.30
C THR A 55 3.77 5.47 -0.86
N PRO A 56 2.73 6.31 -0.97
CA PRO A 56 1.78 6.25 -2.08
C PRO A 56 2.46 6.40 -3.45
N HIS A 57 3.47 7.27 -3.52
CA HIS A 57 4.35 7.46 -4.68
C HIS A 57 5.00 6.15 -5.13
N GLN A 58 5.55 5.36 -4.20
CA GLN A 58 6.21 4.10 -4.53
C GLN A 58 5.24 3.02 -5.07
N VAL A 59 3.97 3.07 -4.65
CA VAL A 59 2.96 2.08 -5.05
C VAL A 59 2.31 2.46 -6.38
N ARG A 60 1.96 3.74 -6.55
CA ARG A 60 1.23 4.30 -7.69
C ARG A 60 1.81 5.68 -8.07
N PRO A 61 3.02 5.73 -8.67
CA PRO A 61 3.62 7.00 -9.06
C PRO A 61 2.77 7.76 -10.09
N ASP A 62 1.96 7.04 -10.89
CA ASP A 62 1.01 7.66 -11.83
C ASP A 62 -0.06 8.54 -11.16
N LEU A 63 -0.41 8.22 -9.91
CA LEU A 63 -1.41 8.98 -9.14
C LEU A 63 -0.77 9.95 -8.14
N TYR A 64 0.46 9.67 -7.74
CA TYR A 64 1.21 10.39 -6.71
C TYR A 64 2.58 10.74 -7.30
N PRO A 65 2.70 11.80 -8.13
CA PRO A 65 3.95 12.12 -8.84
C PRO A 65 5.07 12.59 -7.92
N SER A 66 4.75 13.10 -6.72
CA SER A 66 5.72 13.59 -5.74
C SER A 66 5.88 12.61 -4.57
N GLU A 67 7.08 12.55 -3.98
CA GLU A 67 7.37 11.61 -2.88
C GLU A 67 6.55 11.85 -1.61
N LEU A 68 6.11 13.09 -1.39
CA LEU A 68 5.31 13.51 -0.25
C LEU A 68 3.80 13.45 -0.53
N ASP A 69 3.39 13.08 -1.74
CA ASP A 69 1.97 13.06 -2.09
C ASP A 69 1.22 11.97 -1.31
N GLY A 70 0.15 12.39 -0.62
CA GLY A 70 -0.67 11.50 0.21
C GLY A 70 -0.01 11.07 1.52
N MET A 71 1.18 11.58 1.86
CA MET A 71 1.79 11.39 3.17
C MET A 71 1.04 12.22 4.22
N PRO A 72 0.98 11.76 5.49
CA PRO A 72 0.36 12.53 6.55
C PRO A 72 1.19 13.79 6.77
N ARG A 73 0.55 14.96 6.80
CA ARG A 73 1.26 16.17 7.22
C ARG A 73 1.58 15.98 8.70
N ALA A 74 2.83 16.24 9.09
CA ALA A 74 3.36 15.96 10.43
C ALA A 74 2.75 16.81 11.57
N ALA A 75 1.45 17.14 11.55
CA ALA A 75 0.85 18.17 12.39
C ALA A 75 -0.50 17.80 13.04
N GLU A 76 -0.88 16.52 13.11
CA GLU A 76 -2.05 16.13 13.91
C GLU A 76 -1.68 14.96 14.83
N VAL A 77 -1.04 15.34 15.95
CA VAL A 77 -0.93 14.58 17.21
C VAL A 77 -2.05 15.00 18.15
#